data_AF-M0M0Q9-F1
#
_entry.id   AF-M0M0Q9-F1
#
_cell.length_a   1.000
_cell.length_b   1.000
_cell.length_c   1.000
_cell.angle_alpha   90.00
_cell.angle_beta   90.00
_cell.angle_gamma   90.00
#
_symmetry.space_group_name_H-M   'P 1'
#
loop_
_entity.id
_entity.type
_entity.pdbx_description
1 polymer ?
#
loop_
_entity_poly.entity_id
_entity_poly.type
_entity_poly.pdbx_seq_one_letter_code
_entity_poly.pdbx_strand_id
1 'polypeptide(L)'
;MSGLVENTGNDVLRLPEARVSFYDSEDSILTSTTTSIAFLKPGTQWEIHAPYLDEKEPARGEIEITSADTFQTELGIPDSLKVAEENLNSGEEPTLSLRIENTSDSAVSPSAFCVFYDGDGIALGDGLDSLEQLPAGESWQTSLEYIAYSTQDATRISDYDLYATTL
;
A
#
# COMPACT_ATOMS: atom_id res chain seq x y z
N MET A 1 -15.28 6.32 8.86
CA MET A 1 -15.34 7.29 7.74
C MET A 1 -14.62 6.67 6.56
N SER A 2 -15.17 6.84 5.36
CA SER A 2 -14.49 6.48 4.12
C SER A 2 -14.43 7.69 3.18
N GLY A 3 -13.42 7.74 2.31
CA GLY A 3 -13.34 8.73 1.22
C GLY A 3 -12.35 8.30 0.14
N LEU A 4 -12.47 8.91 -1.04
CA LEU A 4 -11.60 8.65 -2.17
C LEU A 4 -10.62 9.81 -2.35
N VAL A 5 -9.35 9.47 -2.55
CA VAL A 5 -8.28 10.39 -2.90
C VAL A 5 -7.73 9.98 -4.25
N GLU A 6 -7.56 10.92 -5.16
CA GLU A 6 -7.03 10.66 -6.50
C GLU A 6 -5.67 11.34 -6.66
N ASN A 7 -4.70 10.61 -7.22
CA ASN A 7 -3.50 11.26 -7.72
C ASN A 7 -3.80 11.96 -9.05
N THR A 8 -4.13 13.25 -8.99
CA THR A 8 -4.40 14.08 -10.17
C THR A 8 -3.13 14.63 -10.83
N GLY A 9 -1.95 14.29 -10.31
CA GLY A 9 -0.66 14.66 -10.87
C GLY A 9 -0.26 13.78 -12.06
N ASN A 10 0.94 14.02 -12.60
CA ASN A 10 1.51 13.22 -13.69
C ASN A 10 2.58 12.22 -13.23
N ASP A 11 2.97 12.30 -11.96
CA ASP A 11 4.03 11.48 -11.37
C ASP A 11 3.44 10.52 -10.34
N VAL A 12 4.11 9.39 -10.12
CA VAL A 12 3.72 8.46 -9.05
C VAL A 12 4.06 9.07 -7.71
N LEU A 13 3.14 8.98 -6.75
CA LEU A 13 3.40 9.40 -5.37
C LEU A 13 4.00 8.23 -4.58
N ARG A 14 5.19 8.44 -4.02
CA ARG A 14 5.81 7.49 -3.08
C ARG A 14 5.24 7.74 -1.70
N LEU A 15 4.47 6.78 -1.19
CA LEU A 15 3.93 6.81 0.17
C LEU A 15 3.16 8.12 0.48
N PRO A 16 2.17 8.54 -0.35
CA PRO A 16 1.28 9.62 0.07
C PRO A 16 0.65 9.28 1.42
N GLU A 17 0.58 10.28 2.30
CA GLU A 17 0.02 10.16 3.63
C GLU A 17 -1.25 11.00 3.74
N ALA A 18 -2.27 10.42 4.34
CA ALA A 18 -3.52 11.10 4.64
C ALA A 18 -3.78 11.07 6.15
N ARG A 19 -4.15 12.23 6.71
CA ARG A 19 -4.72 12.34 8.05
C ARG A 19 -6.23 12.30 7.96
N VAL A 20 -6.85 11.45 8.76
CA VAL A 20 -8.29 11.43 8.99
C VAL A 20 -8.58 11.97 10.38
N SER A 21 -9.36 13.05 10.46
CA SER A 21 -9.71 13.73 11.72
C SER A 21 -11.22 13.70 11.94
N PHE A 22 -11.64 13.52 13.19
CA PHE A 22 -13.05 13.56 13.61
C PHE A 22 -13.28 14.71 14.56
N TYR A 23 -14.40 15.42 14.39
CA TYR A 23 -14.71 16.66 15.11
C TYR A 23 -16.07 16.57 15.80
N ASP A 24 -16.24 17.31 16.88
CA ASP A 24 -17.56 17.53 17.48
C ASP A 24 -18.31 18.73 16.87
N SER A 25 -19.48 19.04 17.43
CA SER A 25 -20.36 20.11 16.93
C SER A 25 -19.79 21.52 17.09
N GLU A 26 -18.71 21.69 17.86
CA GLU A 26 -18.01 22.96 18.07
C GLU A 26 -16.71 23.03 17.24
N ASP A 27 -16.53 22.12 16.28
CA ASP A 27 -15.32 21.99 15.45
C ASP A 27 -14.03 21.70 16.24
N SER A 28 -14.15 21.12 17.44
CA SER A 28 -13.01 20.63 18.19
C SER A 28 -12.64 19.21 17.77
N ILE A 29 -11.35 18.92 17.59
CA ILE A 29 -10.86 17.58 17.26
C ILE A 29 -11.17 16.64 18.43
N LEU A 30 -11.89 15.56 18.13
CA LEU A 30 -12.10 14.42 19.02
C LEU A 30 -10.92 13.45 18.93
N THR A 31 -10.58 13.03 17.71
CA THR A 31 -9.46 12.13 17.44
C THR A 31 -8.97 12.28 15.99
N SER A 32 -7.78 11.75 15.71
CA SER A 32 -7.23 11.68 14.36
C SER A 32 -6.31 10.48 14.19
N THR A 33 -6.22 9.94 12.98
CA THR A 33 -5.25 8.91 12.59
C THR A 33 -4.58 9.28 11.28
N THR A 34 -3.46 8.63 10.97
CA THR A 34 -2.77 8.75 9.68
C THR A 34 -2.79 7.40 8.98
N THR A 35 -2.95 7.40 7.67
CA THR A 35 -2.78 6.23 6.81
C THR A 35 -1.92 6.60 5.61
N SER A 36 -1.31 5.61 4.97
CA SER A 36 -0.51 5.79 3.77
C SER A 36 -0.71 4.59 2.85
N ILE A 37 -0.29 4.74 1.60
CA ILE A 37 -0.28 3.66 0.62
C ILE A 37 0.97 3.76 -0.24
N ALA A 38 1.60 2.64 -0.57
CA ALA A 38 2.73 2.61 -1.47
C ALA A 38 2.30 3.03 -2.90
N PHE A 39 3.17 3.79 -3.57
CA PHE A 39 3.15 4.02 -5.03
C PHE A 39 1.78 4.29 -5.67
N LEU A 40 1.15 5.42 -5.34
CA LEU A 40 -0.13 5.83 -5.96
C LEU A 40 0.12 6.40 -7.37
N LYS A 41 -0.23 5.64 -8.42
CA LYS A 41 -0.04 6.02 -9.82
C LYS A 41 -0.92 7.21 -10.24
N PRO A 42 -0.50 7.99 -11.27
CA PRO A 42 -1.34 9.02 -11.88
C PRO A 42 -2.72 8.48 -12.31
N GLY A 43 -3.78 9.20 -11.95
CA GLY A 43 -5.16 8.84 -12.25
C GLY A 43 -5.74 7.69 -11.41
N THR A 44 -4.94 7.06 -10.55
CA THR A 44 -5.43 6.03 -9.63
C THR A 44 -6.06 6.67 -8.40
N GLN A 45 -7.16 6.07 -7.96
CA GLN A 45 -7.84 6.44 -6.72
C GLN A 45 -7.43 5.51 -5.59
N TRP A 46 -7.39 6.05 -4.38
CA TRP A 46 -7.16 5.36 -3.13
C TRP A 46 -8.37 5.54 -2.23
N GLU A 47 -8.93 4.43 -1.79
CA GLU A 47 -9.98 4.43 -0.78
C GLU A 47 -9.36 4.46 0.63
N ILE A 48 -9.58 5.56 1.33
CA ILE A 48 -9.19 5.71 2.72
C ILE A 48 -10.38 5.31 3.58
N HIS A 49 -10.15 4.34 4.47
CA HIS A 49 -11.08 4.01 5.54
C HIS A 49 -10.43 4.23 6.90
N ALA A 50 -11.10 4.96 7.79
CA ALA A 50 -10.71 5.10 9.18
C ALA A 50 -11.93 4.90 10.09
N PRO A 51 -11.94 3.88 10.97
CA PRO A 51 -13.03 3.71 11.92
C PRO A 51 -12.96 4.76 13.03
N TYR A 52 -14.12 5.22 13.50
CA TYR A 52 -14.22 5.99 14.74
C TYR A 52 -14.61 5.03 15.86
N LEU A 53 -13.80 4.96 16.93
CA LEU A 53 -13.91 3.92 17.96
C LEU A 53 -14.35 4.43 19.33
N ASP A 54 -14.57 5.75 19.48
CA ASP A 54 -15.01 6.32 20.77
C ASP A 54 -16.54 6.33 20.88
N GLU A 55 -17.03 6.50 22.12
CA GLU A 55 -18.46 6.51 22.43
C GLU A 55 -19.20 7.76 21.96
N LYS A 56 -18.53 8.92 21.87
CA LYS A 56 -19.15 10.21 21.49
C LYS A 56 -19.20 10.32 19.97
N GLU A 57 -20.39 10.17 19.38
CA GLU A 57 -20.55 10.29 17.92
C GLU A 57 -19.96 11.62 17.38
N PRO A 58 -19.13 11.57 16.33
CA PRO A 58 -18.54 12.76 15.74
C PRO A 58 -19.59 13.51 14.90
N ALA A 59 -19.54 14.84 14.93
CA ALA A 59 -20.41 15.68 14.12
C ALA A 59 -19.96 15.74 12.65
N ARG A 60 -18.64 15.64 12.40
CA ARG A 60 -18.06 15.53 11.06
C ARG A 60 -16.70 14.84 11.10
N GLY A 61 -16.24 14.40 9.93
CA GLY A 61 -14.87 13.97 9.70
C GLY A 61 -14.25 14.70 8.51
N GLU A 62 -12.93 14.69 8.43
CA GLU A 62 -12.13 15.34 7.38
C GLU A 62 -10.96 14.44 7.00
N ILE A 63 -10.64 14.40 5.70
CA ILE A 63 -9.48 13.72 5.15
C ILE A 63 -8.58 14.79 4.54
N GLU A 64 -7.34 14.86 5.00
CA GLU A 64 -6.32 15.81 4.54
C GLU A 64 -5.09 15.05 4.07
N ILE A 65 -4.56 15.36 2.88
CA ILE A 65 -3.27 14.84 2.42
C ILE A 65 -2.15 15.63 3.07
N THR A 66 -1.37 14.96 3.91
CA THR A 66 -0.30 15.59 4.71
C THR A 66 1.08 15.45 4.07
N SER A 67 1.27 14.44 3.23
CA SER A 67 2.50 14.23 2.47
C SER A 67 2.20 13.58 1.12
N ALA A 68 2.95 13.95 0.09
CA ALA A 68 2.82 13.42 -1.27
C ALA A 68 4.13 13.63 -2.04
N ASP A 69 5.15 12.84 -1.70
CA ASP A 69 6.44 12.91 -2.38
C ASP A 69 6.36 12.23 -3.75
N THR A 70 6.85 12.91 -4.79
CA THR A 70 6.91 12.33 -6.14
C THR A 70 8.05 11.33 -6.26
N PHE A 71 7.81 10.22 -6.96
CA PHE A 71 8.80 9.23 -7.32
C PHE A 71 9.11 9.30 -8.81
N GLN A 72 10.38 9.52 -9.16
CA GLN A 72 10.83 9.72 -10.54
C GLN A 72 11.56 8.49 -11.12
N THR A 73 11.83 7.47 -10.32
CA THR A 73 12.49 6.24 -10.78
C THR A 73 11.48 5.29 -11.40
N GLU A 74 11.91 4.49 -12.38
CA GLU A 74 11.09 3.41 -12.92
C GLU A 74 10.61 2.49 -11.80
N LEU A 75 9.28 2.35 -11.70
CA LEU A 75 8.65 1.39 -10.83
C LEU A 75 8.63 0.03 -11.51
N GLY A 76 9.04 -1.00 -10.77
CA GLY A 76 9.00 -2.37 -11.26
C GLY A 76 9.88 -3.27 -10.41
N ILE A 77 10.21 -4.42 -10.99
CA ILE A 77 11.21 -5.34 -10.45
C ILE A 77 12.55 -5.00 -11.11
N PRO A 78 13.62 -4.70 -10.34
CA PRO A 78 14.92 -4.39 -10.92
C PRO A 78 15.50 -5.64 -11.60
N ASP A 79 16.36 -5.45 -12.61
CA ASP A 79 16.98 -6.55 -13.38
C ASP A 79 17.79 -7.54 -12.51
N SER A 80 18.23 -7.11 -11.32
CA SER A 80 18.93 -7.93 -10.33
C SER A 80 18.02 -8.91 -9.58
N LEU A 81 16.71 -8.79 -9.75
CA LEU A 81 15.70 -9.65 -9.16
C LEU A 81 14.80 -10.26 -10.24
N LYS A 82 14.31 -11.46 -9.98
CA LYS A 82 13.32 -12.12 -10.82
C LYS A 82 12.24 -12.72 -9.94
N VAL A 83 10.98 -12.41 -10.24
CA VAL A 83 9.83 -13.09 -9.63
C VAL A 83 9.70 -14.46 -10.30
N ALA A 84 10.01 -15.51 -9.55
CA ALA A 84 9.92 -16.89 -10.02
C ALA A 84 8.50 -17.45 -9.88
N GLU A 85 7.81 -17.07 -8.81
CA GLU A 85 6.44 -17.49 -8.49
C GLU A 85 5.69 -16.32 -7.85
N GLU A 86 4.44 -16.13 -8.23
CA GLU A 86 3.50 -15.18 -7.60
C GLU A 86 2.10 -15.81 -7.54
N ASN A 87 1.43 -15.64 -6.40
CA ASN A 87 0.07 -16.13 -6.21
C ASN A 87 -0.68 -15.26 -5.22
N LEU A 88 -1.71 -14.56 -5.71
CA LEU A 88 -2.66 -13.84 -4.88
C LEU A 88 -3.67 -14.83 -4.27
N ASN A 89 -3.68 -14.94 -2.94
CA ASN A 89 -4.79 -15.51 -2.20
C ASN A 89 -5.77 -14.39 -1.87
N SER A 90 -6.93 -14.36 -2.52
CA SER A 90 -8.01 -13.41 -2.22
C SER A 90 -8.96 -13.97 -1.15
N GLY A 91 -9.57 -13.10 -0.35
CA GLY A 91 -10.46 -13.51 0.74
C GLY A 91 -10.57 -12.47 1.84
N GLU A 92 -10.84 -12.93 3.07
CA GLU A 92 -10.90 -12.07 4.25
C GLU A 92 -9.52 -11.59 4.70
N GLU A 93 -8.48 -12.38 4.40
CA GLU A 93 -7.07 -12.07 4.66
C GLU A 93 -6.26 -12.20 3.36
N PRO A 94 -6.33 -11.21 2.45
CA PRO A 94 -5.62 -11.26 1.20
C PRO A 94 -4.11 -11.25 1.43
N THR A 95 -3.43 -12.12 0.71
CA THR A 95 -1.98 -12.25 0.79
C THR A 95 -1.42 -12.56 -0.59
N LEU A 96 -0.39 -11.83 -0.99
CA LEU A 96 0.38 -12.14 -2.19
C LEU A 96 1.62 -12.94 -1.80
N SER A 97 1.62 -14.24 -2.09
CA SER A 97 2.79 -15.10 -1.89
C SER A 97 3.75 -14.97 -3.06
N LEU A 98 5.04 -14.80 -2.76
CA LEU A 98 6.08 -14.56 -3.76
C LEU A 98 7.29 -15.47 -3.54
N ARG A 99 7.96 -15.79 -4.65
CA ARG A 99 9.32 -16.29 -4.66
C ARG A 99 10.18 -15.41 -5.55
N ILE A 100 11.15 -14.72 -4.97
CA ILE A 100 12.03 -13.77 -5.65
C ILE A 100 13.44 -14.35 -5.70
N GLU A 101 14.05 -14.40 -6.87
CA GLU A 101 15.42 -14.87 -7.11
C GLU A 101 16.35 -13.67 -7.31
N ASN A 102 17.53 -13.69 -6.68
CA ASN A 102 18.61 -12.75 -6.99
C ASN A 102 19.41 -13.27 -8.19
N THR A 103 19.24 -12.60 -9.33
CA THR A 103 19.87 -12.93 -10.61
C THR A 103 21.21 -12.22 -10.83
N SER A 104 21.64 -11.39 -9.87
CA SER A 104 22.93 -10.69 -9.94
C SER A 104 24.10 -11.55 -9.45
N ASP A 105 25.32 -11.07 -9.69
CA ASP A 105 26.57 -11.72 -9.26
C ASP A 105 26.97 -11.38 -7.80
N SER A 106 26.14 -10.63 -7.07
CA SER A 106 26.41 -10.18 -5.70
C SER A 106 25.20 -10.35 -4.79
N ALA A 107 25.43 -10.38 -3.48
CA ALA A 107 24.33 -10.30 -2.53
C ALA A 107 23.61 -8.93 -2.61
N VAL A 108 22.29 -8.92 -2.44
CA VAL A 108 21.45 -7.72 -2.45
C VAL A 108 20.57 -7.68 -1.20
N SER A 109 20.08 -6.51 -0.82
CA SER A 109 19.07 -6.36 0.25
C SER A 109 17.71 -6.03 -0.39
N PRO A 110 16.89 -7.04 -0.75
CA PRO A 110 15.65 -6.78 -1.47
C PRO A 110 14.54 -6.30 -0.54
N SER A 111 13.65 -5.46 -1.06
CA SER A 111 12.33 -5.16 -0.49
C SER A 111 11.28 -5.35 -1.58
N ALA A 112 10.15 -5.94 -1.23
CA ALA A 112 9.02 -6.17 -2.13
C ALA A 112 7.79 -5.43 -1.61
N PHE A 113 7.08 -4.75 -2.50
CA PHE A 113 5.90 -3.95 -2.20
C PHE A 113 4.77 -4.37 -3.14
N CYS A 114 3.55 -4.44 -2.64
CA CYS A 114 2.39 -4.56 -3.50
C CYS A 114 1.33 -3.52 -3.13
N VAL A 115 0.54 -3.12 -4.11
CA VAL A 115 -0.67 -2.31 -3.92
C VAL A 115 -1.83 -3.16 -4.36
N PHE A 116 -2.83 -3.33 -3.49
CA PHE A 116 -4.01 -4.14 -3.75
C PHE A 116 -5.14 -3.28 -4.29
N TYR A 117 -5.82 -3.77 -5.33
CA TYR A 117 -6.90 -3.07 -6.01
C TYR A 117 -8.19 -3.88 -6.03
N ASP A 118 -9.32 -3.17 -6.03
CA ASP A 118 -10.61 -3.77 -6.38
C ASP A 118 -10.80 -3.89 -7.90
N GLY A 119 -11.97 -4.42 -8.30
CA GLY A 119 -12.30 -4.66 -9.71
C GLY A 119 -12.47 -3.40 -10.56
N ASP A 120 -12.59 -2.23 -9.92
CA ASP A 120 -12.68 -0.93 -10.59
C ASP A 120 -11.31 -0.21 -10.65
N GLY A 121 -10.26 -0.82 -10.10
CA GLY A 121 -8.90 -0.26 -10.08
C GLY A 121 -8.68 0.75 -8.95
N ILE A 122 -9.52 0.75 -7.92
CA ILE A 122 -9.34 1.58 -6.72
C ILE A 122 -8.37 0.88 -5.77
N ALA A 123 -7.33 1.59 -5.35
CA ALA A 123 -6.35 1.10 -4.39
C ALA A 123 -7.00 1.00 -3.00
N LEU A 124 -6.91 -0.17 -2.37
CA LEU A 124 -7.51 -0.45 -1.06
C LEU A 124 -6.47 -0.46 0.07
N GLY A 125 -5.23 -0.78 -0.25
CA GLY A 125 -4.12 -0.87 0.71
C GLY A 125 -2.88 -1.43 0.05
N ASP A 126 -1.85 -1.67 0.84
CA ASP A 126 -0.57 -2.18 0.39
C ASP A 126 -0.05 -3.33 1.27
N GLY A 127 1.05 -3.93 0.82
CA GLY A 127 1.78 -4.95 1.57
C GLY A 127 3.27 -4.80 1.31
N LEU A 128 4.08 -5.07 2.32
CA LEU A 128 5.54 -4.90 2.28
C LEU A 128 6.22 -6.03 3.04
N ASP A 129 7.32 -6.53 2.47
CA ASP A 129 8.30 -7.31 3.20
C ASP A 129 9.71 -6.97 2.71
N SER A 130 10.72 -7.26 3.51
CA SER A 130 12.12 -7.03 3.18
C SER A 130 13.04 -8.11 3.73
N LEU A 131 14.15 -8.35 3.04
CA LEU A 131 15.19 -9.26 3.49
C LEU A 131 16.52 -8.50 3.58
N GLU A 132 17.19 -8.62 4.73
CA GLU A 132 18.46 -7.93 4.96
C GLU A 132 19.53 -8.33 3.94
N GLN A 133 19.56 -9.59 3.53
CA GLN A 133 20.53 -10.09 2.55
C GLN A 133 20.02 -11.32 1.81
N LEU A 134 20.03 -11.24 0.48
CA LEU A 134 19.78 -12.34 -0.45
C LEU A 134 21.06 -12.61 -1.25
N PRO A 135 21.80 -13.71 -1.00
CA PRO A 135 23.00 -14.05 -1.76
C PRO A 135 22.73 -14.21 -3.27
N ALA A 136 23.78 -14.10 -4.08
CA ALA A 136 23.71 -14.30 -5.52
C ALA A 136 23.19 -15.71 -5.88
N GLY A 137 22.20 -15.78 -6.77
CA GLY A 137 21.58 -17.03 -7.21
C GLY A 137 20.62 -17.68 -6.21
N GLU A 138 20.42 -17.10 -5.02
CA GLU A 138 19.49 -17.62 -4.02
C GLU A 138 18.08 -17.07 -4.22
N SER A 139 17.09 -17.75 -3.64
CA SER A 139 15.69 -17.33 -3.64
C SER A 139 15.20 -16.95 -2.25
N TRP A 140 14.37 -15.91 -2.19
CA TRP A 140 13.62 -15.50 -1.01
C TRP A 140 12.14 -15.81 -1.20
N GLN A 141 11.57 -16.58 -0.27
CA GLN A 141 10.14 -16.83 -0.22
C GLN A 141 9.51 -15.92 0.83
N THR A 142 8.50 -15.16 0.41
CA THR A 142 7.83 -14.14 1.24
C THR A 142 6.32 -14.12 0.95
N SER A 143 5.58 -13.40 1.78
CA SER A 143 4.16 -13.13 1.63
C SER A 143 3.90 -11.68 2.01
N LEU A 144 3.29 -10.94 1.09
CA LEU A 144 2.87 -9.56 1.31
C LEU A 144 1.42 -9.59 1.76
N GLU A 145 1.21 -9.34 3.06
CA GLU A 145 -0.12 -9.29 3.66
C GLU A 145 -0.79 -7.95 3.34
N TYR A 146 -2.09 -7.96 3.11
CA TYR A 146 -2.88 -6.75 2.98
C TYR A 146 -2.91 -5.98 4.30
N ILE A 147 -2.33 -4.79 4.31
CA ILE A 147 -2.30 -3.88 5.46
C ILE A 147 -3.25 -2.72 5.19
N ALA A 148 -4.35 -2.66 5.95
CA ALA A 148 -5.26 -1.53 5.97
C ALA A 148 -5.96 -1.39 7.32
N TYR A 149 -6.54 -0.22 7.58
CA TYR A 149 -7.32 0.05 8.79
C TYR A 149 -8.65 -0.71 8.85
N SER A 150 -9.20 -1.10 7.71
CA SER A 150 -10.40 -1.93 7.61
C SER A 150 -10.16 -3.12 6.71
N THR A 151 -10.39 -4.30 7.26
CA THR A 151 -10.44 -5.56 6.51
C THR A 151 -11.81 -5.81 5.89
N GLN A 152 -12.81 -4.93 6.13
CA GLN A 152 -14.16 -5.09 5.56
C GLN A 152 -14.13 -5.09 4.03
N ASP A 153 -13.15 -4.42 3.44
CA ASP A 153 -12.98 -4.29 2.00
C ASP A 153 -12.01 -5.31 1.41
N ALA A 154 -11.39 -6.16 2.24
CA ALA A 154 -10.37 -7.11 1.80
C ALA A 154 -10.91 -8.12 0.77
N THR A 155 -12.19 -8.49 0.90
CA THR A 155 -12.88 -9.38 -0.05
C THR A 155 -13.12 -8.76 -1.43
N ARG A 156 -12.96 -7.44 -1.58
CA ARG A 156 -13.04 -6.72 -2.87
C ARG A 156 -11.75 -6.85 -3.67
N ILE A 157 -10.64 -7.24 -3.05
CA ILE A 157 -9.34 -7.34 -3.72
C ILE A 157 -9.42 -8.37 -4.83
N SER A 158 -9.16 -7.91 -6.05
CA SER A 158 -9.15 -8.75 -7.25
C SER A 158 -7.89 -8.58 -8.09
N ASP A 159 -7.10 -7.55 -7.84
CA ASP A 159 -5.88 -7.25 -8.59
C ASP A 159 -4.79 -6.66 -7.68
N TYR A 160 -3.56 -6.65 -8.18
CA TYR A 160 -2.43 -6.03 -7.50
C TYR A 160 -1.38 -5.51 -8.49
N ASP A 161 -0.65 -4.48 -8.07
CA ASP A 161 0.65 -4.15 -8.65
C ASP A 161 1.75 -4.63 -7.72
N LEU A 162 2.85 -5.15 -8.29
CA LEU A 162 4.03 -5.61 -7.55
C LEU A 162 5.28 -4.82 -7.95
N TYR A 163 6.05 -4.44 -6.94
CA TYR A 163 7.30 -3.68 -7.08
C TYR A 163 8.39 -4.28 -6.20
N ALA A 164 9.64 -4.04 -6.55
CA ALA A 164 10.76 -4.39 -5.70
C ALA A 164 11.89 -3.36 -5.79
N THR A 165 12.73 -3.31 -4.76
CA THR A 165 13.94 -2.50 -4.75
C THR A 165 15.09 -3.30 -4.16
N THR A 166 16.31 -2.97 -4.55
CA THR A 166 17.53 -3.48 -3.91
C THR A 166 18.34 -2.31 -3.38
N LEU A 167 18.81 -2.42 -2.13
CA LEU A 167 19.82 -1.54 -1.55
C LEU A 167 21.21 -2.18 -1.64
#